data_AF-A0A348B214-F1
#
_entry.id   AF-A0A348B214-F1
#
_cell.length_a   1.000
_cell.length_b   1.000
_cell.length_c   1.000
_cell.angle_alpha   90.00
_cell.angle_beta   90.00
_cell.angle_gamma   90.00
#
_symmetry.space_group_name_H-M   'P 1'
#
loop_
_entity.id
_entity.type
_entity.pdbx_description
1 polymer ?
#
loop_
_entity_poly.entity_id
_entity_poly.type
_entity_poly.pdbx_seq_one_letter_code
_entity_poly.pdbx_strand_id
1 'polypeptide(L)'
;MDKSASKFAYLGIALVVIGVIMMGLGTTKYVFPREVFSGVNGMYEVPYNVVDNYFVNFVGLAVLLFGVGALLSYVEMKKRGVGTNGR
;
A
#
# COMPACT_ATOMS: atom_id res chain seq x y z
N MET A 1 -13.09 -25.06 12.35
CA MET A 1 -12.23 -24.14 11.57
C MET A 1 -11.19 -23.58 12.52
N ASP A 2 -9.90 -23.71 12.23
CA ASP A 2 -8.86 -23.14 13.10
C ASP A 2 -9.07 -21.62 13.19
N LYS A 3 -9.27 -21.13 14.42
CA LYS A 3 -9.49 -19.70 14.70
C LYS A 3 -8.28 -18.87 14.26
N SER A 4 -7.09 -19.44 14.22
CA SER A 4 -5.86 -18.76 13.78
C SER A 4 -5.86 -18.52 12.27
N ALA A 5 -6.09 -19.56 11.46
CA ALA A 5 -6.12 -19.45 10.00
C ALA A 5 -7.19 -18.45 9.52
N SER A 6 -8.34 -18.44 10.18
CA SER A 6 -9.43 -17.50 9.85
C SER A 6 -9.03 -16.04 10.08
N LYS A 7 -8.25 -15.75 11.14
CA LYS A 7 -7.73 -14.39 11.42
C LYS A 7 -6.77 -13.92 10.32
N PHE A 8 -5.90 -14.79 9.80
CA PHE A 8 -5.01 -14.46 8.68
C PHE A 8 -5.79 -14.08 7.42
N ALA A 9 -6.89 -14.79 7.12
CA ALA A 9 -7.75 -14.44 6.00
C ALA A 9 -8.42 -13.07 6.19
N TYR A 10 -9.00 -12.80 7.36
CA TYR A 10 -9.63 -11.50 7.63
C TYR A 10 -8.62 -10.34 7.62
N LEU A 11 -7.44 -10.54 8.22
CA LEU A 11 -6.37 -9.56 8.18
C LEU A 11 -5.90 -9.31 6.74
N GLY A 12 -5.70 -10.37 5.96
CA GLY A 12 -5.32 -10.26 4.54
C GLY A 12 -6.33 -9.47 3.72
N ILE A 13 -7.63 -9.78 3.85
CA ILE A 13 -8.70 -9.03 3.16
C ILE A 13 -8.68 -7.55 3.58
N ALA A 14 -8.59 -7.27 4.88
CA ALA A 14 -8.58 -5.89 5.39
C ALA A 14 -7.39 -5.10 4.82
N LEU A 15 -6.20 -5.70 4.81
CA LEU A 15 -5.00 -5.08 4.25
C LEU A 15 -5.12 -4.87 2.74
N VAL A 16 -5.68 -5.82 1.99
CA VAL A 16 -5.92 -5.63 0.54
C VAL A 16 -6.84 -4.44 0.29
N VAL A 17 -7.96 -4.34 1.02
CA VAL A 17 -8.90 -3.22 0.89
C VAL A 17 -8.24 -1.89 1.23
N ILE A 18 -7.52 -1.82 2.35
CA ILE A 18 -6.79 -0.61 2.76
C ILE A 18 -5.73 -0.23 1.71
N GLY A 19 -4.98 -1.21 1.21
CA GLY A 19 -3.95 -0.98 0.18
C GLY A 19 -4.54 -0.40 -1.11
N VAL A 20 -5.67 -0.95 -1.59
CA VAL A 20 -6.37 -0.42 -2.77
C VAL A 20 -6.85 1.03 -2.54
N ILE A 21 -7.45 1.31 -1.39
CA ILE A 21 -7.90 2.67 -1.03
C ILE A 21 -6.71 3.63 -1.01
N MET A 22 -5.61 3.24 -0.37
CA MET A 22 -4.39 4.05 -0.31
C MET A 22 -3.77 4.27 -1.69
N MET A 23 -3.74 3.27 -2.56
CA MET A 23 -3.28 3.44 -3.94
C MET A 23 -4.17 4.42 -4.71
N GLY A 24 -5.49 4.34 -4.53
CA GLY A 24 -6.43 5.33 -5.07
C GLY A 24 -6.12 6.75 -4.60
N LEU A 25 -5.89 6.93 -3.30
CA LEU A 25 -5.46 8.23 -2.75
C LEU A 25 -4.08 8.65 -3.26
N GLY A 26 -3.18 7.70 -3.52
CA GLY A 26 -1.85 7.94 -4.09
C GLY A 26 -1.86 8.41 -5.55
N THR A 27 -3.01 8.32 -6.24
CA THR A 27 -3.18 8.95 -7.56
C THR A 27 -3.38 10.46 -7.48
N THR A 28 -3.61 11.00 -6.28
CA THR A 28 -3.71 12.44 -6.08
C THR A 28 -2.38 13.13 -6.34
N LYS A 29 -2.46 14.39 -6.74
CA LYS A 29 -1.29 15.24 -6.89
C LYS A 29 -1.11 16.08 -5.64
N TYR A 30 0.14 16.36 -5.30
CA TYR A 30 0.52 17.30 -4.26
C TYR A 30 0.94 18.62 -4.89
N VAL A 31 0.38 19.72 -4.41
CA VAL A 31 0.67 21.08 -4.90
C VAL A 31 1.44 21.82 -3.83
N PHE A 32 2.58 22.40 -4.21
CA PHE A 32 3.39 23.21 -3.32
C PHE A 32 4.11 24.30 -4.12
N PRO A 33 4.45 25.43 -3.49
CA PRO A 33 5.30 26.43 -4.12
C PRO A 33 6.74 25.91 -4.21
N ARG A 34 7.40 26.19 -5.34
CA ARG A 34 8.82 25.86 -5.53
C ARG A 34 9.59 27.10 -5.98
N GLU A 35 10.73 27.33 -5.35
CA GLU A 35 11.70 28.34 -5.78
C GLU A 35 12.50 27.85 -6.99
N VAL A 36 12.60 28.69 -8.03
CA VAL A 36 13.40 28.43 -9.22
C VAL A 36 14.35 29.59 -9.48
N PHE A 37 15.61 29.27 -9.78
CA PHE A 37 16.58 30.26 -10.23
C PHE A 37 16.40 30.51 -11.73
N SER A 38 16.04 31.74 -12.12
CA SER A 38 16.16 32.20 -13.50
C SER A 38 17.47 32.95 -13.65
N GLY A 39 18.31 32.51 -14.59
CA GLY A 39 19.69 32.99 -14.75
C GLY A 39 19.84 34.52 -14.88
N VAL A 40 18.80 35.23 -15.31
CA VAL A 40 18.83 36.70 -15.48
C VAL A 40 18.08 37.45 -14.37
N ASN A 41 17.11 36.82 -13.70
CA ASN A 41 16.16 37.50 -12.79
C ASN A 41 16.21 37.02 -11.32
N GLY A 42 17.20 36.22 -10.92
CA GLY A 42 17.33 35.75 -9.54
C GLY A 42 16.37 34.60 -9.18
N MET A 43 16.06 34.44 -7.89
CA MET A 43 15.06 33.48 -7.40
C MET A 43 13.65 34.05 -7.52
N TYR A 44 12.72 33.23 -8.02
CA TYR A 44 11.30 33.54 -8.00
C TYR A 44 10.49 32.29 -7.66
N GLU A 45 9.35 32.53 -7.01
CA GLU A 45 8.43 31.49 -6.56
C GLU A 45 7.52 31.05 -7.72
N VAL A 46 7.42 29.74 -7.93
CA VAL A 46 6.41 29.12 -8.80
C VAL A 46 5.29 28.58 -7.91
N PRO A 47 4.12 29.24 -7.83
CA PRO A 47 3.10 28.92 -6.83
C PRO A 47 2.36 27.61 -7.07
N TYR A 48 2.37 27.09 -8.30
CA TYR A 48 1.63 25.89 -8.71
C TYR A 48 2.56 24.80 -9.22
N ASN A 49 3.47 24.30 -8.39
CA ASN A 49 4.23 23.10 -8.72
C ASN A 49 3.46 21.86 -8.28
N VAL A 50 3.13 21.00 -9.27
CA VAL A 50 2.32 19.80 -9.07
C VAL A 50 3.22 18.58 -9.21
N VAL A 51 3.24 17.72 -8.19
CA VAL A 51 3.95 16.43 -8.24
C VAL A 51 3.03 15.29 -7.86
N ASP A 52 3.37 14.09 -8.35
CA ASP A 52 2.63 12.88 -8.04
C ASP A 52 2.88 12.46 -6.60
N ASN A 53 1.85 11.95 -5.92
CA ASN A 53 1.96 11.46 -4.56
C ASN A 53 2.56 10.04 -4.51
N TYR A 54 3.84 9.92 -4.86
CA TYR A 54 4.56 8.65 -4.87
C TYR A 54 4.65 8.00 -3.49
N PHE A 55 4.67 8.78 -2.42
CA PHE A 55 4.78 8.25 -1.05
C PHE A 55 3.54 7.45 -0.67
N VAL A 56 2.35 8.03 -0.82
CA VAL A 56 1.10 7.34 -0.49
C VAL A 56 0.89 6.13 -1.41
N ASN A 57 1.27 6.24 -2.69
CA ASN A 57 1.20 5.12 -3.62
C ASN A 57 2.14 3.96 -3.21
N PHE A 58 3.39 4.26 -2.82
CA PHE A 58 4.34 3.27 -2.33
C PHE A 58 3.85 2.56 -1.06
N VAL A 59 3.33 3.32 -0.09
CA VAL A 59 2.78 2.73 1.15
C VAL A 59 1.55 1.88 0.83
N GLY A 60 0.66 2.35 -0.05
CA GLY A 60 -0.51 1.60 -0.51
C GLY A 60 -0.13 0.27 -1.17
N LEU A 61 0.88 0.28 -2.04
CA LEU A 61 1.43 -0.92 -2.67
C LEU A 61 2.00 -1.88 -1.63
N ALA A 62 2.79 -1.39 -0.66
CA ALA A 62 3.34 -2.22 0.39
C ALA A 62 2.23 -2.92 1.21
N VAL A 63 1.22 -2.16 1.65
CA VAL A 63 0.08 -2.69 2.41
C VAL A 63 -0.70 -3.72 1.59
N LEU A 64 -0.93 -3.46 0.31
CA LEU A 64 -1.57 -4.39 -0.61
C LEU A 64 -0.79 -5.72 -0.71
N LEU A 65 0.54 -5.64 -0.89
CA LEU A 65 1.40 -6.82 -0.99
C LEU A 65 1.42 -7.63 0.31
N PHE A 66 1.40 -6.97 1.47
CA PHE A 66 1.25 -7.65 2.76
C PHE A 66 -0.11 -8.36 2.86
N GLY A 67 -1.20 -7.74 2.40
CA GLY A 67 -2.52 -8.34 2.37
C GLY A 67 -2.59 -9.57 1.46
N VAL A 68 -2.05 -9.46 0.24
CA VAL A 68 -1.94 -10.59 -0.71
C VAL A 68 -1.07 -11.71 -0.12
N GLY A 69 0.06 -11.38 0.49
CA GLY A 69 0.93 -12.34 1.16
C GLY A 69 0.20 -13.12 2.26
N ALA A 70 -0.56 -12.43 3.11
CA ALA A 70 -1.35 -13.06 4.16
C ALA A 70 -2.43 -14.02 3.60
N LEU A 71 -3.07 -13.67 2.49
CA LEU A 71 -4.04 -14.54 1.80
C LEU A 71 -3.37 -15.76 1.18
N LEU A 72 -2.20 -15.59 0.56
CA LEU A 72 -1.42 -16.72 0.03
C LEU A 72 -0.98 -17.66 1.16
N SER A 73 -0.53 -17.13 2.29
CA SER A 73 -0.21 -17.93 3.49
C SER A 73 -1.44 -18.69 3.99
N TYR A 74 -2.61 -18.06 4.04
CA TYR A 74 -3.85 -18.75 4.41
C TYR A 74 -4.19 -19.91 3.46
N VAL A 75 -4.08 -19.70 2.14
CA VAL A 75 -4.31 -20.75 1.15
C VAL A 75 -3.32 -21.89 1.32
N GLU A 76 -2.04 -21.58 1.56
CA GLU A 76 -1.00 -22.59 1.78
C GLU A 76 -1.24 -23.38 3.08
N MET A 77 -1.61 -22.72 4.19
CA MET A 77 -1.98 -23.38 5.45
C MET A 77 -3.20 -24.30 5.28
N LYS A 78 -4.17 -23.90 4.45
CA LYS A 78 -5.33 -24.73 4.12
C LYS A 78 -4.96 -25.92 3.24
N LYS A 79 -4.06 -25.74 2.27
CA LYS A 79 -3.58 -26.79 1.35
C LYS A 79 -2.69 -27.82 2.04
N ARG A 80 -1.78 -27.39 2.92
CA ARG A 80 -0.91 -28.30 3.69
C ARG A 80 -1.68 -29.12 4.72
N GLY A 81 -2.94 -28.76 4.96
CA GLY A 81 -3.74 -29.34 6.01
C GLY A 81 -3.16 -28.97 7.38
N VAL A 82 -4.05 -28.72 8.33
CA VAL A 82 -3.77 -29.19 9.68
C VAL A 82 -3.71 -30.73 9.58
N GLY A 83 -2.58 -31.26 9.11
CA GLY A 83 -2.40 -32.62 8.62
C GLY A 83 -1.34 -33.43 9.37
N THR A 84 -0.78 -32.89 10.44
CA THR A 84 0.07 -33.65 11.39
C THR A 84 -0.30 -33.25 12.81
N ASN A 85 -1.52 -33.59 13.23
CA ASN A 85 -1.89 -33.74 14.63
C ASN A 85 -3.01 -34.78 14.72
N GLY A 86 -2.70 -36.03 14.33
CA GLY A 86 -3.69 -37.10 14.41
C GLY A 86 -3.28 -38.52 14.01
N ARG A 87 -2.00 -38.78 13.68
CA ARG A 87 -1.35 -40.11 13.65
C ARG A 87 0.13 -39.95 13.36
#